data_AF-A0A3A8GTV7-F1
#
_entry.id   AF-A0A3A8GTV7-F1
#
_cell.length_a   1.000
_cell.length_b   1.000
_cell.length_c   1.000
_cell.angle_alpha   90.00
_cell.angle_beta   90.00
_cell.angle_gamma   90.00
#
_symmetry.space_group_name_H-M   'P 1'
#
loop_
_entity.id
_entity.type
_entity.pdbx_description
1 polymer ?
#
loop_
_entity_poly.entity_id
_entity_poly.type
_entity_poly.pdbx_seq_one_letter_code
_entity_poly.pdbx_strand_id
1 'polypeptide(L)'
;MSHVSLQVEARTAPIASASVQALYEDPFWAARYGIQRARRFGDEDAVFHVRYLVQALDASRPAILEDYARWLRTLLVTRGMCSLHLDQHLAGLAHALQAEGFGPGSLPHTYVQSARQALHYKQGPAHAVESDAAAIISEVVRRTEGPLPTGSRPRLEQEVRLQLSYLSDALALDRDDLWDAHLQWYAGFWPQRRLLPLTLLQTLDALKAALVDGPPEARTLLARMPDSWEETHS
;
A
#
# COMPACT_ATOMS: atom_id res chain seq x y z
N MET A 1 31.51 -8.14 7.94
CA MET A 1 30.23 -7.73 8.54
C MET A 1 30.37 -6.28 8.96
N SER A 2 29.44 -5.42 8.55
CA SER A 2 29.51 -4.00 8.87
C SER A 2 29.13 -3.78 10.34
N HIS A 3 29.78 -2.83 11.03
CA HIS A 3 29.42 -2.53 12.43
C HIS A 3 27.94 -2.14 12.57
N VAL A 4 27.34 -1.54 11.53
CA VAL A 4 25.92 -1.13 11.54
C VAL A 4 24.96 -2.31 11.37
N SER A 5 25.30 -3.37 10.64
CA SER A 5 24.41 -4.52 10.45
C SER A 5 24.22 -5.27 11.77
N LEU A 6 25.30 -5.51 12.52
CA LEU A 6 25.26 -6.11 13.86
C LEU A 6 24.41 -5.27 14.84
N GLN A 7 24.51 -3.94 14.75
CA GLN A 7 23.73 -3.03 15.58
C GLN A 7 22.22 -3.05 15.25
N VAL A 8 21.85 -3.23 13.98
CA VAL A 8 20.45 -3.41 13.56
C VAL A 8 19.96 -4.80 13.96
N GLU A 9 20.77 -5.84 13.74
CA GLU A 9 20.45 -7.23 14.08
C GLU A 9 20.17 -7.39 15.58
N ALA A 10 21.03 -6.83 16.43
CA ALA A 10 20.85 -6.84 17.89
C ALA A 10 19.55 -6.17 18.36
N ARG A 11 18.97 -5.28 17.55
CA ARG A 11 17.72 -4.56 17.82
C ARG A 11 16.54 -5.07 16.99
N THR A 12 16.65 -6.27 16.40
CA THR A 12 15.60 -6.82 15.52
C THR A 12 14.23 -6.85 16.19
N ALA A 13 14.13 -7.37 17.42
CA ALA A 13 12.86 -7.49 18.12
C ALA A 13 12.16 -6.14 18.37
N PRO A 14 12.80 -5.12 18.98
CA PRO A 14 12.15 -3.82 19.16
C PRO A 14 11.84 -3.12 17.83
N ILE A 15 12.73 -3.17 16.83
CA ILE A 15 12.49 -2.55 15.52
C ILE A 15 11.28 -3.20 14.83
N ALA A 16 11.24 -4.53 14.76
CA ALA A 16 10.15 -5.26 14.11
C ALA A 16 8.81 -4.98 14.80
N SER A 17 8.76 -5.10 16.13
CA SER A 17 7.54 -4.84 16.91
C SER A 17 7.03 -3.42 16.71
N ALA A 18 7.91 -2.41 16.77
CA ALA A 18 7.52 -1.02 16.58
C ALA A 18 7.08 -0.70 15.15
N SER A 19 7.61 -1.40 14.15
CA SER A 19 7.34 -1.11 12.73
C SER A 19 5.89 -1.36 12.29
N VAL A 20 5.14 -2.18 13.02
CA VAL A 20 3.78 -2.61 12.62
C VAL A 20 2.66 -2.08 13.50
N GLN A 21 2.96 -1.47 14.65
CA GLN A 21 1.92 -1.07 15.62
C GLN A 21 0.88 -0.12 15.00
N ALA A 22 1.35 0.93 14.32
CA ALA A 22 0.47 1.92 13.69
C ALA A 22 -0.38 1.31 12.56
N LEU A 23 0.11 0.25 11.90
CA LEU A 23 -0.67 -0.42 10.85
C LEU A 23 -1.93 -1.04 11.44
N TYR A 24 -1.83 -1.68 12.60
CA TYR A 24 -2.97 -2.36 13.23
C TYR A 24 -4.07 -1.40 13.74
N GLU A 25 -3.85 -0.09 13.69
CA GLU A 25 -4.89 0.91 13.95
C GLU A 25 -5.86 1.05 12.75
N ASP A 26 -5.41 0.70 11.54
CA ASP A 26 -6.28 0.68 10.37
C ASP A 26 -7.27 -0.52 10.45
N PRO A 27 -8.60 -0.27 10.41
CA PRO A 27 -9.60 -1.33 10.47
C PRO A 27 -9.48 -2.36 9.34
N PHE A 28 -8.80 -2.01 8.24
CA PHE A 28 -8.55 -2.90 7.10
C PHE A 28 -7.97 -4.24 7.52
N TRP A 29 -6.94 -4.25 8.38
CA TRP A 29 -6.24 -5.49 8.74
C TRP A 29 -7.12 -6.46 9.53
N ALA A 30 -7.89 -5.92 10.47
CA ALA A 30 -8.82 -6.72 11.26
C ALA A 30 -9.97 -7.24 10.38
N ALA A 31 -10.51 -6.40 9.50
CA ALA A 31 -11.61 -6.79 8.61
C ALA A 31 -11.16 -7.81 7.54
N ARG A 32 -9.96 -7.66 6.99
CA ARG A 32 -9.47 -8.47 5.87
C ARG A 32 -8.95 -9.83 6.31
N TYR A 33 -8.21 -9.88 7.42
CA TYR A 33 -7.50 -11.09 7.84
C TYR A 33 -7.95 -11.63 9.20
N GLY A 34 -8.71 -10.85 9.97
CA GLY A 34 -8.99 -11.13 11.39
C GLY A 34 -7.82 -10.73 12.27
N ILE A 35 -8.11 -10.10 13.42
CA ILE A 35 -7.08 -9.45 14.25
C ILE A 35 -5.96 -10.38 14.72
N GLN A 36 -6.29 -11.63 15.09
CA GLN A 36 -5.29 -12.61 15.56
C GLN A 36 -4.33 -13.00 14.44
N ARG A 37 -4.85 -13.25 13.24
CA ARG A 37 -4.07 -13.66 12.09
C ARG A 37 -3.27 -12.50 11.51
N ALA A 38 -3.88 -11.31 11.43
CA ALA A 38 -3.21 -10.08 11.02
C ALA A 38 -1.98 -9.80 11.89
N ARG A 39 -2.14 -9.88 13.23
CA ARG A 39 -1.02 -9.67 14.16
C ARG A 39 0.05 -10.74 14.02
N ARG A 40 -0.33 -12.02 14.04
CA ARG A 40 0.65 -13.11 13.94
C ARG A 40 1.52 -12.98 12.69
N PHE A 41 0.90 -12.90 11.51
CA PHE A 41 1.67 -12.86 10.26
C PHE A 41 2.31 -11.50 10.01
N GLY A 42 1.68 -10.40 10.42
CA GLY A 42 2.30 -9.07 10.34
C GLY A 42 3.55 -8.96 11.21
N ASP A 43 3.54 -9.53 12.41
CA ASP A 43 4.71 -9.56 13.31
C ASP A 43 5.82 -10.47 12.75
N GLU A 44 5.45 -11.61 12.15
CA GLU A 44 6.39 -12.49 11.44
C GLU A 44 7.04 -11.77 10.24
N ASP A 45 6.24 -11.08 9.40
CA ASP A 45 6.72 -10.31 8.24
C ASP A 45 7.64 -9.15 8.66
N ALA A 46 7.33 -8.46 9.76
CA ALA A 46 8.16 -7.39 10.30
C ALA A 46 9.59 -7.86 10.62
N VAL A 47 9.72 -9.07 11.21
CA VAL A 47 11.03 -9.67 11.48
C VAL A 47 11.75 -10.00 10.18
N PHE A 48 11.04 -10.48 9.15
CA PHE A 48 11.65 -10.73 7.84
C PHE A 48 12.15 -9.45 7.17
N HIS A 49 11.41 -8.34 7.25
CA HIS A 49 11.87 -7.05 6.72
C HIS A 49 13.21 -6.63 7.32
N VAL A 50 13.36 -6.74 8.65
CA VAL A 50 14.62 -6.43 9.35
C VAL A 50 15.73 -7.40 8.93
N ARG A 51 15.45 -8.70 8.80
CA ARG A 51 16.44 -9.69 8.36
C ARG A 51 16.97 -9.42 6.95
N TYR A 52 16.11 -9.07 6.01
CA TYR A 52 16.55 -8.70 4.66
C TYR A 52 17.34 -7.39 4.65
N LEU A 53 17.01 -6.45 5.53
CA LEU A 53 17.82 -5.24 5.73
C LEU A 53 19.21 -5.58 6.26
N VAL A 54 19.32 -6.45 7.27
CA VAL A 54 20.61 -6.91 7.81
C VAL A 54 21.44 -7.58 6.72
N GLN A 55 20.84 -8.49 5.93
CA GLN A 55 21.52 -9.14 4.80
C GLN A 55 22.01 -8.13 3.76
N ALA A 56 21.19 -7.15 3.41
CA ALA A 56 21.57 -6.08 2.49
C ALA A 56 22.76 -5.28 3.03
N LEU A 57 22.74 -4.91 4.31
CA LEU A 57 23.81 -4.17 4.98
C LEU A 57 25.11 -4.98 5.06
N ASP A 58 25.04 -6.27 5.41
CA ASP A 58 26.21 -7.15 5.47
C ASP A 58 26.88 -7.33 4.11
N ALA A 59 26.07 -7.45 3.06
CA ALA A 59 26.56 -7.55 1.69
C ALA A 59 26.92 -6.18 1.08
N SER A 60 26.63 -5.06 1.76
CA SER A 60 26.73 -3.70 1.21
C SER A 60 26.00 -3.54 -0.13
N ARG A 61 24.84 -4.19 -0.26
CA ARG A 61 24.05 -4.28 -1.50
C ARG A 61 22.58 -3.95 -1.22
N PRO A 62 22.12 -2.70 -1.46
CA PRO A 62 20.72 -2.33 -1.26
C PRO A 62 19.76 -3.15 -2.12
N ALA A 63 20.23 -3.58 -3.30
CA ALA A 63 19.48 -4.44 -4.22
C ALA A 63 18.89 -5.71 -3.58
N ILE A 64 19.51 -6.26 -2.51
CA ILE A 64 18.96 -7.41 -1.79
C ILE A 64 17.59 -7.08 -1.17
N LEU A 65 17.45 -5.90 -0.56
CA LEU A 65 16.18 -5.47 0.03
C LEU A 65 15.19 -5.01 -1.04
N GLU A 66 15.67 -4.39 -2.13
CA GLU A 66 14.83 -4.02 -3.28
C GLU A 66 14.22 -5.24 -3.97
N ASP A 67 15.01 -6.28 -4.22
CA ASP A 67 14.55 -7.53 -4.83
C ASP A 67 13.57 -8.25 -3.92
N TYR A 68 13.84 -8.26 -2.61
CA TYR A 68 12.88 -8.74 -1.62
C TYR A 68 11.55 -7.99 -1.67
N ALA A 69 11.56 -6.66 -1.70
CA ALA A 69 10.34 -5.85 -1.77
C ALA A 69 9.55 -6.14 -3.06
N ARG A 70 10.22 -6.21 -4.22
CA ARG A 70 9.60 -6.54 -5.51
C ARG A 70 9.00 -7.94 -5.52
N TRP A 71 9.73 -8.93 -5.01
CA TRP A 71 9.23 -10.30 -4.89
C TRP A 71 8.03 -10.37 -3.94
N LEU A 72 8.13 -9.75 -2.76
CA LEU A 72 7.08 -9.78 -1.75
C LEU A 72 5.80 -9.11 -2.25
N ARG A 73 5.90 -8.01 -3.01
CA ARG A 73 4.75 -7.39 -3.70
C ARG A 73 3.96 -8.42 -4.50
N THR A 74 4.61 -9.21 -5.36
CA THR A 74 3.90 -10.22 -6.19
C THR A 74 3.15 -11.25 -5.34
N LEU A 75 3.73 -11.61 -4.20
CA LEU A 75 3.14 -12.57 -3.27
C LEU A 75 1.97 -12.00 -2.47
N LEU A 76 2.07 -10.75 -2.00
CA LEU A 76 1.05 -10.14 -1.15
C LEU A 76 -0.13 -9.60 -1.95
N VAL A 77 0.11 -9.11 -3.17
CA VAL A 77 -0.95 -8.69 -4.10
C VAL A 77 -1.94 -9.83 -4.36
N THR A 78 -1.43 -11.04 -4.62
CA THR A 78 -2.28 -12.23 -4.82
C THR A 78 -3.01 -12.69 -3.55
N ARG A 79 -2.69 -12.11 -2.39
CA ARG A 79 -3.34 -12.38 -1.09
C ARG A 79 -4.29 -11.25 -0.66
N GLY A 80 -4.54 -10.28 -1.53
CA GLY A 80 -5.48 -9.18 -1.28
C GLY A 80 -4.86 -7.97 -0.58
N MET A 81 -3.54 -7.83 -0.60
CA MET A 81 -2.86 -6.56 -0.30
C MET A 81 -2.57 -5.81 -1.61
N CYS A 82 -1.98 -4.63 -1.49
CA CYS A 82 -1.48 -3.86 -2.63
C CYS A 82 -0.10 -3.28 -2.31
N SER A 83 0.58 -2.73 -3.31
CA SER A 83 1.91 -2.10 -3.18
C SER A 83 1.94 -1.00 -2.12
N LEU A 84 0.87 -0.21 -1.99
CA LEU A 84 0.78 0.82 -0.95
C LEU A 84 0.81 0.21 0.46
N HIS A 85 0.17 -0.94 0.68
CA HIS A 85 0.26 -1.61 1.97
C HIS A 85 1.70 -2.03 2.28
N LEU A 86 2.41 -2.58 1.30
CA LEU A 86 3.83 -2.95 1.49
C LEU A 86 4.72 -1.72 1.70
N ASP A 87 4.47 -0.60 1.00
CA ASP A 87 5.15 0.66 1.26
C ASP A 87 4.93 1.15 2.70
N GLN A 88 3.70 1.03 3.22
CA GLN A 88 3.38 1.40 4.60
C GLN A 88 4.13 0.53 5.62
N HIS A 89 4.30 -0.77 5.38
CA HIS A 89 5.16 -1.63 6.20
C HIS A 89 6.62 -1.16 6.21
N LEU A 90 7.18 -0.85 5.04
CA LEU A 90 8.55 -0.34 4.94
C LEU A 90 8.69 1.07 5.53
N ALA A 91 7.66 1.92 5.44
CA ALA A 91 7.62 3.22 6.10
C ALA A 91 7.61 3.08 7.63
N GLY A 92 6.83 2.13 8.17
CA GLY A 92 6.84 1.76 9.59
C GLY A 92 8.22 1.27 10.03
N LEU A 93 8.88 0.45 9.23
CA LEU A 93 10.27 0.04 9.48
C LEU A 93 11.23 1.23 9.51
N ALA A 94 11.11 2.17 8.56
CA ALA A 94 11.94 3.38 8.54
C ALA A 94 11.73 4.24 9.81
N HIS A 95 10.50 4.34 10.30
CA HIS A 95 10.18 5.05 11.54
C HIS A 95 10.76 4.35 12.78
N ALA A 96 10.62 3.03 12.88
CA ALA A 96 11.19 2.23 13.95
C ALA A 96 12.73 2.32 13.98
N LEU A 97 13.37 2.26 12.80
CA LEU A 97 14.81 2.48 12.66
C LEU A 97 15.24 3.86 13.16
N GLN A 98 14.48 4.91 12.83
CA GLN A 98 14.77 6.26 13.30
C GLN A 98 14.70 6.37 14.83
N ALA A 99 13.72 5.73 15.47
CA ALA A 99 13.61 5.69 16.93
C ALA A 99 14.82 5.01 17.60
N GLU A 100 15.45 4.04 16.92
CA GLU A 100 16.65 3.34 17.37
C GLU A 100 17.97 4.04 16.97
N GLY A 101 17.91 5.27 16.44
CA GLY A 101 19.08 6.07 16.06
C GLY A 101 19.56 5.88 14.63
N PHE A 102 18.84 5.12 13.79
CA PHE A 102 19.10 4.94 12.37
C PHE A 102 18.17 5.80 11.51
N GLY A 103 18.16 7.11 11.75
CA GLY A 103 17.33 8.07 11.03
C GLY A 103 17.84 8.42 9.62
N PRO A 104 17.25 9.45 8.99
CA PRO A 104 17.72 9.99 7.72
C PRO A 104 19.23 10.25 7.70
N GLY A 105 19.90 9.89 6.60
CA GLY A 105 21.36 9.96 6.45
C GLY A 105 22.12 8.72 6.94
N SER A 106 21.48 7.80 7.66
CA SER A 106 22.06 6.50 8.00
C SER A 106 21.93 5.49 6.85
N LEU A 107 22.85 4.51 6.79
CA LEU A 107 22.79 3.43 5.81
C LEU A 107 21.51 2.59 5.92
N PRO A 108 21.06 2.14 7.13
CA PRO A 108 19.83 1.35 7.25
C PRO A 108 18.61 2.10 6.71
N HIS A 109 18.46 3.38 7.05
CA HIS A 109 17.37 4.20 6.54
C HIS A 109 17.43 4.34 5.02
N THR A 110 18.62 4.60 4.46
CA THR A 110 18.83 4.73 3.01
C THR A 110 18.43 3.46 2.26
N TYR A 111 18.77 2.28 2.81
CA TYR A 111 18.42 1.01 2.17
C TYR A 111 16.91 0.75 2.20
N VAL A 112 16.23 1.10 3.30
CA VAL A 112 14.76 1.02 3.36
C VAL A 112 14.11 1.98 2.37
N GLN A 113 14.60 3.22 2.21
CA GLN A 113 14.06 4.13 1.20
C GLN A 113 14.28 3.63 -0.23
N SER A 114 15.43 2.99 -0.52
CA SER A 114 15.68 2.39 -1.84
C SER A 114 14.71 1.22 -2.11
N ALA A 115 14.41 0.40 -1.09
CA ALA A 115 13.42 -0.66 -1.21
C ALA A 115 11.98 -0.15 -1.42
N ARG A 116 11.61 0.95 -0.75
CA ARG A 116 10.33 1.64 -0.99
C ARG A 116 10.26 2.18 -2.42
N GLN A 117 11.33 2.84 -2.89
CA GLN A 117 11.40 3.33 -4.27
C GLN A 117 11.31 2.19 -5.29
N ALA A 118 11.83 1.00 -4.95
CA ALA A 118 11.77 -0.18 -5.80
C ALA A 118 10.36 -0.78 -5.96
N LEU A 119 9.38 -0.38 -5.15
CA LEU A 119 7.98 -0.78 -5.31
C LEU A 119 7.28 -0.07 -6.46
N HIS A 120 7.78 1.08 -6.91
CA HIS A 120 7.20 1.80 -8.05
C HIS A 120 7.43 1.04 -9.35
N TYR A 121 6.40 0.99 -10.17
CA TYR A 121 6.49 0.45 -11.52
C TYR A 121 7.35 1.37 -12.39
N LYS A 122 8.23 0.79 -13.20
CA LYS A 122 9.17 1.54 -14.04
C LYS A 122 8.66 1.83 -15.45
N GLN A 123 7.64 1.09 -15.89
CA GLN A 123 7.10 1.15 -17.24
C GLN A 123 5.69 0.54 -17.30
N GLY A 124 5.01 0.75 -18.42
CA GLY A 124 3.69 0.19 -18.71
C GLY A 124 2.52 0.98 -18.08
N PRO A 125 1.29 0.47 -18.23
CA PRO A 125 0.08 1.17 -17.78
C PRO A 125 0.08 1.48 -16.28
N ALA A 126 0.56 0.56 -15.45
CA ALA A 126 0.68 0.77 -14.00
C ALA A 126 1.61 1.94 -13.65
N HIS A 127 2.74 2.08 -14.34
CA HIS A 127 3.66 3.21 -14.16
C HIS A 127 3.01 4.54 -14.56
N ALA A 128 2.24 4.57 -15.64
CA ALA A 128 1.53 5.77 -16.08
C ALA A 128 0.49 6.20 -15.02
N VAL A 129 -0.29 5.25 -14.48
CA VAL A 129 -1.23 5.53 -13.37
C VAL A 129 -0.50 6.05 -12.13
N GLU A 130 0.63 5.45 -11.74
CA GLU A 130 1.43 5.91 -10.59
C GLU A 130 2.01 7.32 -10.80
N SER A 131 2.45 7.64 -12.02
CA SER A 131 3.05 8.93 -12.35
C SER A 131 2.04 10.07 -12.24
N ASP A 132 0.79 9.80 -12.63
CA ASP A 132 -0.31 10.78 -12.59
C ASP A 132 -1.09 10.74 -11.27
N ALA A 133 -0.74 9.84 -10.33
CA ALA A 133 -1.52 9.57 -9.13
C ALA A 133 -1.84 10.84 -8.30
N ALA A 134 -0.88 11.77 -8.18
CA ALA A 134 -1.10 13.01 -7.44
C ALA A 134 -2.19 13.90 -8.08
N ALA A 135 -2.17 14.02 -9.41
CA ALA A 135 -3.17 14.78 -10.15
C ALA A 135 -4.55 14.10 -10.07
N ILE A 136 -4.58 12.78 -10.24
CA ILE A 136 -5.80 11.98 -10.13
C ILE A 136 -6.42 12.12 -8.74
N ILE A 137 -5.62 11.95 -7.67
CA ILE A 137 -6.07 12.10 -6.28
C ILE A 137 -6.66 13.49 -6.03
N SER A 138 -5.95 14.55 -6.46
CA SER A 138 -6.43 15.92 -6.29
C SER A 138 -7.76 16.15 -7.01
N GLU A 139 -7.95 15.57 -8.20
CA GLU A 139 -9.19 15.73 -8.95
C GLU A 139 -10.36 14.95 -8.35
N VAL A 140 -10.12 13.72 -7.88
CA VAL A 140 -11.14 12.94 -7.16
C VAL A 140 -11.58 13.67 -5.90
N VAL A 141 -10.63 14.11 -5.06
CA VAL A 141 -10.91 14.90 -3.85
C VAL A 141 -11.69 16.17 -4.20
N ARG A 142 -11.23 16.87 -5.25
CA ARG A 142 -11.93 17.90 -6.04
C ARG A 142 -13.46 17.73 -6.04
N ARG A 143 -13.86 16.56 -6.52
CA ARG A 143 -15.24 16.23 -6.87
C ARG A 143 -16.05 15.71 -5.70
N THR A 144 -15.41 15.05 -4.74
CA THR A 144 -16.13 14.25 -3.73
C THR A 144 -16.01 14.79 -2.30
N GLU A 145 -15.16 15.78 -2.02
CA GLU A 145 -14.95 16.26 -0.65
C GLU A 145 -16.11 17.12 -0.09
N GLY A 146 -16.89 17.76 -0.97
CA GLY A 146 -17.94 18.72 -0.57
C GLY A 146 -18.97 18.19 0.44
N PRO A 147 -19.51 16.97 0.28
CA PRO A 147 -20.45 16.38 1.24
C PRO A 147 -19.83 15.86 2.53
N LEU A 148 -18.49 15.83 2.65
CA LEU A 148 -17.81 15.20 3.79
C LEU A 148 -17.68 16.13 5.00
N PRO A 149 -17.61 15.58 6.22
CA PRO A 149 -17.28 16.36 7.41
C PRO A 149 -15.90 17.02 7.29
N THR A 150 -15.74 18.20 7.91
CA THR A 150 -14.46 18.91 8.01
C THR A 150 -13.36 17.99 8.55
N GLY A 151 -12.18 18.02 7.91
CA GLY A 151 -11.04 17.18 8.28
C GLY A 151 -11.08 15.76 7.70
N SER A 152 -12.04 15.44 6.82
CA SER A 152 -12.08 14.12 6.14
C SER A 152 -11.13 14.00 4.96
N ARG A 153 -10.59 15.13 4.45
CA ARG A 153 -9.72 15.17 3.27
C ARG A 153 -8.52 14.22 3.33
N PRO A 154 -7.72 14.14 4.42
CA PRO A 154 -6.59 13.22 4.47
C PRO A 154 -6.99 11.75 4.35
N ARG A 155 -8.14 11.37 4.95
CA ARG A 155 -8.69 10.01 4.83
C ARG A 155 -9.14 9.72 3.41
N LEU A 156 -9.84 10.67 2.78
CA LEU A 156 -10.24 10.54 1.38
C LEU A 156 -9.03 10.40 0.45
N GLU A 157 -8.00 11.23 0.61
CA GLU A 157 -6.75 11.12 -0.16
C GLU A 157 -6.09 9.75 0.01
N GLN A 158 -6.07 9.21 1.23
CA GLN A 158 -5.57 7.87 1.52
C GLN A 158 -6.38 6.78 0.83
N GLU A 159 -7.72 6.88 0.85
CA GLU A 159 -8.59 5.92 0.17
C GLU A 159 -8.39 5.93 -1.34
N VAL A 160 -8.30 7.11 -1.97
CA VAL A 160 -8.08 7.21 -3.42
C VAL A 160 -6.70 6.65 -3.79
N ARG A 161 -5.66 6.96 -3.00
CA ARG A 161 -4.33 6.37 -3.19
C ARG A 161 -4.34 4.85 -3.08
N LEU A 162 -5.15 4.31 -2.16
CA LEU A 162 -5.29 2.87 -1.99
C LEU A 162 -5.95 2.23 -3.21
N GLN A 163 -7.04 2.80 -3.73
CA GLN A 163 -7.70 2.29 -4.94
C GLN A 163 -6.74 2.32 -6.14
N LEU A 164 -6.00 3.42 -6.32
CA LEU A 164 -4.98 3.53 -7.37
C LEU A 164 -3.90 2.46 -7.24
N SER A 165 -3.45 2.13 -6.02
CA SER A 165 -2.46 1.07 -5.83
C SER A 165 -2.99 -0.31 -6.24
N TYR A 166 -4.25 -0.65 -5.88
CA TYR A 166 -4.86 -1.90 -6.32
C TYR A 166 -5.01 -1.96 -7.84
N LEU A 167 -5.40 -0.85 -8.46
CA LEU A 167 -5.51 -0.73 -9.92
C LEU A 167 -4.14 -0.94 -10.58
N SER A 168 -3.10 -0.24 -10.12
CA SER A 168 -1.74 -0.38 -10.65
C SER A 168 -1.20 -1.80 -10.50
N ASP A 169 -1.46 -2.47 -9.38
CA ASP A 169 -1.01 -3.84 -9.16
C ASP A 169 -1.70 -4.84 -10.10
N ALA A 170 -3.03 -4.70 -10.28
CA ALA A 170 -3.78 -5.54 -11.21
C ALA A 170 -3.30 -5.36 -12.65
N LEU A 171 -3.06 -4.11 -13.08
CA LEU A 171 -2.51 -3.77 -14.40
C LEU A 171 -1.11 -4.35 -14.60
N ALA A 172 -0.24 -4.24 -13.60
CA ALA A 172 1.14 -4.69 -13.72
C ALA A 172 1.28 -6.22 -13.75
N LEU A 173 0.35 -6.93 -13.13
CA LEU A 173 0.32 -8.39 -13.13
C LEU A 173 -0.51 -8.99 -14.27
N ASP A 174 -1.22 -8.15 -15.04
CA ASP A 174 -2.19 -8.59 -16.05
C ASP A 174 -3.26 -9.53 -15.45
N ARG A 175 -3.83 -9.08 -14.32
CA ARG A 175 -4.73 -9.87 -13.47
C ARG A 175 -5.95 -9.08 -13.04
N ASP A 176 -6.88 -8.92 -13.96
CA ASP A 176 -8.15 -8.22 -13.75
C ASP A 176 -8.98 -8.78 -12.59
N ASP A 177 -8.89 -10.09 -12.36
CA ASP A 177 -9.61 -10.77 -11.27
C ASP A 177 -9.18 -10.29 -9.87
N LEU A 178 -7.95 -9.79 -9.73
CA LEU A 178 -7.50 -9.20 -8.47
C LEU A 178 -8.20 -7.87 -8.16
N TRP A 179 -8.47 -7.07 -9.20
CA TRP A 179 -9.24 -5.84 -9.08
C TRP A 179 -10.69 -6.14 -8.73
N ASP A 180 -11.32 -7.07 -9.44
CA ASP A 180 -12.71 -7.48 -9.18
C ASP A 180 -12.88 -8.01 -7.75
N ALA A 181 -11.98 -8.91 -7.32
CA ALA A 181 -12.00 -9.48 -5.97
C ALA A 181 -11.78 -8.41 -4.88
N HIS A 182 -10.93 -7.41 -5.15
CA HIS A 182 -10.75 -6.27 -4.27
C HIS A 182 -12.04 -5.46 -4.17
N LEU A 183 -12.64 -5.04 -5.29
CA LEU A 183 -13.87 -4.25 -5.29
C LEU A 183 -15.03 -4.94 -4.57
N GLN A 184 -15.23 -6.23 -4.83
CA GLN A 184 -16.28 -7.02 -4.19
C GLN A 184 -16.13 -7.04 -2.67
N TRP A 185 -14.91 -7.27 -2.17
CA TRP A 185 -14.66 -7.25 -0.74
C TRP A 185 -14.74 -5.84 -0.15
N TYR A 186 -14.19 -4.84 -0.86
CA TYR A 186 -14.06 -3.48 -0.36
C TYR A 186 -15.41 -2.77 -0.24
N ALA A 187 -16.40 -3.13 -1.07
CA ALA A 187 -17.76 -2.62 -0.99
C ALA A 187 -18.39 -2.84 0.39
N GLY A 188 -18.28 -4.06 0.93
CA GLY A 188 -18.76 -4.39 2.28
C GLY A 188 -17.93 -3.76 3.41
N PHE A 189 -16.65 -3.47 3.15
CA PHE A 189 -15.75 -2.85 4.11
C PHE A 189 -15.86 -1.31 4.16
N TRP A 190 -16.27 -0.65 3.08
CA TRP A 190 -16.34 0.80 2.94
C TRP A 190 -16.98 1.56 4.12
N PRO A 191 -18.09 1.10 4.75
CA PRO A 191 -18.67 1.78 5.90
C PRO A 191 -17.69 2.00 7.07
N GLN A 192 -16.66 1.16 7.20
CA GLN A 192 -15.64 1.28 8.25
C GLN A 192 -14.66 2.43 8.01
N ARG A 193 -14.59 2.99 6.80
CA ARG A 193 -13.73 4.14 6.46
C ARG A 193 -14.23 5.48 6.99
N ARG A 194 -15.47 5.53 7.49
CA ARG A 194 -16.08 6.75 8.08
C ARG A 194 -16.06 7.95 7.14
N LEU A 195 -16.31 7.69 5.86
CA LEU A 195 -16.44 8.70 4.80
C LEU A 195 -17.90 8.94 4.39
N LEU A 196 -18.88 8.51 5.20
CA LEU A 196 -20.29 8.81 4.91
C LEU A 196 -20.52 10.33 4.83
N PRO A 197 -21.38 10.81 3.91
CA PRO A 197 -22.27 10.02 3.04
C PRO A 197 -21.64 9.53 1.72
N LEU A 198 -20.35 9.78 1.47
CA LEU A 198 -19.68 9.32 0.26
C LEU A 198 -19.68 7.79 0.19
N THR A 199 -20.08 7.23 -0.94
CA THR A 199 -20.06 5.79 -1.20
C THR A 199 -18.78 5.37 -1.96
N LEU A 200 -18.47 4.07 -1.93
CA LEU A 200 -17.40 3.53 -2.76
C LEU A 200 -17.67 3.79 -4.24
N LEU A 201 -18.90 3.56 -4.71
CA LEU A 201 -19.28 3.77 -6.11
C LEU A 201 -19.05 5.24 -6.55
N GLN A 202 -19.46 6.21 -5.74
CA GLN A 202 -19.21 7.64 -6.02
C GLN A 202 -17.71 7.97 -6.08
N THR A 203 -16.91 7.34 -5.23
CA THR A 203 -15.44 7.51 -5.24
C THR A 203 -14.84 6.93 -6.51
N LEU A 204 -15.31 5.76 -6.92
CA LEU A 204 -14.82 5.08 -8.12
C LEU A 204 -15.31 5.76 -9.41
N ASP A 205 -16.52 6.32 -9.44
CA ASP A 205 -17.01 7.15 -10.56
C ASP A 205 -16.15 8.41 -10.73
N ALA A 206 -15.81 9.06 -9.62
CA ALA A 206 -14.90 10.19 -9.64
C ALA A 206 -13.51 9.78 -10.13
N LEU A 207 -13.03 8.60 -9.74
CA LEU A 207 -11.75 8.04 -10.20
C LEU A 207 -11.78 7.75 -11.72
N LYS A 208 -12.85 7.13 -12.23
CA LYS A 208 -13.08 6.90 -13.66
C LYS A 208 -13.07 8.20 -14.45
N ALA A 209 -13.72 9.25 -13.93
CA ALA A 209 -13.73 10.57 -14.56
C ALA A 209 -12.35 11.25 -14.54
N ALA A 210 -11.58 11.08 -13.46
CA ALA A 210 -10.22 11.61 -13.35
C ALA A 210 -9.21 10.87 -14.24
N LEU A 211 -9.50 9.62 -14.61
CA LEU A 211 -8.68 8.77 -15.50
C LEU A 211 -9.12 8.81 -16.96
N VAL A 212 -9.95 9.76 -17.38
CA VAL A 212 -10.50 9.82 -18.76
C VAL A 212 -9.42 9.85 -19.86
N ASP A 213 -8.31 10.55 -19.59
CA ASP A 213 -7.15 10.65 -20.48
C ASP A 213 -6.02 9.67 -20.08
N GLY A 214 -6.29 8.78 -19.11
CA GLY A 214 -5.35 7.78 -18.63
C GLY A 214 -5.21 6.56 -19.54
N PRO A 215 -4.33 5.61 -19.18
CA PRO A 215 -4.07 4.40 -19.96
C PRO A 215 -5.37 3.64 -20.30
N PRO A 216 -5.53 3.17 -21.55
CA PRO A 216 -6.76 2.47 -21.96
C PRO A 216 -7.03 1.21 -21.13
N GLU A 217 -6.00 0.51 -20.67
CA GLU A 217 -6.10 -0.67 -19.81
C GLU A 217 -6.70 -0.29 -18.45
N ALA A 218 -6.23 0.81 -17.84
CA ALA A 218 -6.75 1.32 -16.58
C ALA A 218 -8.23 1.72 -16.70
N ARG A 219 -8.58 2.39 -17.80
CA ARG A 219 -9.98 2.78 -18.09
C ARG A 219 -10.88 1.57 -18.31
N THR A 220 -10.37 0.53 -18.98
CA THR A 220 -11.10 -0.73 -19.21
C THR A 220 -11.37 -1.44 -17.89
N LEU A 221 -10.36 -1.52 -17.02
CA LEU A 221 -10.51 -2.19 -15.72
C LEU A 221 -11.49 -1.45 -14.81
N LEU A 222 -11.43 -0.11 -14.77
CA LEU A 222 -12.42 0.70 -14.04
C LEU A 222 -13.83 0.62 -14.65
N ALA A 223 -13.98 0.35 -15.95
CA ALA A 223 -15.29 0.19 -16.54
C ALA A 223 -16.02 -1.09 -16.07
N ARG A 224 -15.30 -2.06 -15.48
CA ARG A 224 -15.86 -3.32 -14.94
C ARG A 224 -16.43 -3.18 -13.53
N MET A 225 -16.40 -1.97 -12.96
CA MET A 225 -17.00 -1.71 -11.67
C MET A 225 -18.50 -2.06 -11.68
N PRO A 226 -19.03 -2.59 -10.56
CA PRO A 226 -20.45 -2.89 -10.45
C PRO A 226 -21.29 -1.62 -10.64
N ASP A 227 -22.37 -1.74 -11.42
CA ASP A 227 -23.27 -0.63 -11.73
C ASP A 227 -24.16 -0.29 -10.53
N SER A 228 -24.29 -1.20 -9.56
CA SER A 228 -25.06 -0.99 -8.33
C SER A 228 -24.52 -1.74 -7.11
N TRP A 229 -24.96 -1.31 -5.91
CA TRP A 229 -24.62 -1.96 -4.65
C TRP A 229 -25.18 -3.40 -4.54
N GLU A 230 -26.26 -3.71 -5.25
CA GLU A 230 -26.91 -5.04 -5.25
C GLU A 230 -26.04 -6.11 -5.93
N GLU A 231 -25.28 -5.73 -6.96
CA GLU A 231 -24.37 -6.62 -7.68
C GLU A 231 -23.16 -7.04 -6.84
N THR A 232 -22.80 -6.25 -5.83
CA THR A 232 -21.68 -6.59 -4.91
C THR A 232 -22.03 -7.63 -3.84
N HIS A 233 -23.32 -7.97 -3.69
CA HIS A 233 -23.83 -8.87 -2.64
C HIS A 233 -24.46 -10.17 -3.19
N SER A 234 -24.31 -10.44 -4.49
CA SER A 234 -24.79 -11.66 -5.15
C SER A 234 -23.75 -12.77 -5.22
#